data_AF-A0A3M1IFZ4-F1
#
_entry.id   AF-A0A3M1IFZ4-F1
#
_cell.length_a   1.000
_cell.length_b   1.000
_cell.length_c   1.000
_cell.angle_alpha   90.00
_cell.angle_beta   90.00
_cell.angle_gamma   90.00
#
_symmetry.space_group_name_H-M   'P 1'
#
loop_
_entity.id
_entity.type
_entity.pdbx_description
1 polymer ?
#
loop_
_entity_poly.entity_id
_entity_poly.type
_entity_poly.pdbx_seq_one_letter_code
_entity_poly.pdbx_strand_id
1 'polypeptide(L)' 'MQYLGLLFEILLLALGVYLYLFARGLVKVKDPERAARAEAFRTDNATWMRLLGLALAAIMLLNLLVRLGG' A
#
# COMPACT_ATOMS: atom_id res chain seq x y z
N MET A 1 13.22 -19.23 8.19
CA MET A 1 13.63 -18.41 7.04
C MET A 1 12.54 -18.31 5.96
N GLN A 2 11.88 -19.40 5.53
CA GLN A 2 10.77 -19.35 4.54
C GLN A 2 9.53 -18.57 5.02
N TYR A 3 9.06 -18.81 6.26
CA TYR A 3 7.87 -18.14 6.80
C TYR A 3 8.04 -16.64 7.03
N LEU A 4 9.28 -16.20 7.27
CA LEU A 4 9.58 -14.79 7.46
C LEU A 4 9.43 -14.02 6.15
N GLY A 5 9.89 -14.60 5.03
CA GLY A 5 9.69 -14.04 3.68
C GLY A 5 8.21 -13.89 3.33
N LEU A 6 7.41 -14.95 3.57
CA LEU A 6 5.96 -14.92 3.35
C LEU A 6 5.27 -13.83 4.20
N LEU A 7 5.67 -13.68 5.46
CA LEU A 7 5.13 -12.64 6.34
C LEU A 7 5.40 -11.24 5.78
N PHE A 8 6.64 -10.96 5.37
CA PHE A 8 6.98 -9.68 4.74
C PHE A 8 6.23 -9.46 3.43
N GLU A 9 6.05 -10.50 2.62
CA GLU A 9 5.29 -10.42 1.37
C GLU A 9 3.85 -10.00 1.60
N ILE A 10 3.18 -10.61 2.58
CA ILE A 10 1.81 -10.26 2.96
C ILE A 10 1.74 -8.83 3.53
N LEU A 11 2.68 -8.44 4.40
CA LEU A 11 2.71 -7.10 4.99
C LEU A 11 2.94 -6.01 3.93
N LEU A 12 3.86 -6.24 2.98
CA LEU A 12 4.14 -5.30 1.90
C LEU A 12 3.00 -5.25 0.88
N LEU A 13 2.35 -6.38 0.59
CA LEU A 13 1.15 -6.42 -0.23
C LEU A 13 0.03 -5.58 0.43
N ALA A 14 -0.21 -5.79 1.72
CA ALA A 14 -1.18 -5.01 2.49
C ALA A 14 -0.83 -3.53 2.51
N LEU A 15 0.46 -3.18 2.62
CA LEU A 15 0.94 -1.80 2.56
C LEU A 15 0.68 -1.16 1.18
N GLY A 16 0.96 -1.87 0.08
CA GLY A 16 0.68 -1.37 -1.27
C GLY A 16 -0.80 -1.09 -1.49
N VAL A 17 -1.66 -2.02 -1.07
CA VAL A 17 -3.12 -1.85 -1.09
C VAL A 17 -3.54 -0.66 -0.22
N TYR A 18 -3.00 -0.55 0.99
CA TYR A 18 -3.29 0.56 1.90
C TYR A 18 -2.91 1.92 1.29
N LEU A 19 -1.71 2.04 0.71
CA LEU A 19 -1.25 3.27 0.06
C LEU A 19 -2.16 3.65 -1.11
N TYR A 20 -2.58 2.67 -1.90
CA TYR A 20 -3.52 2.89 -3.00
C TYR A 20 -4.89 3.40 -2.49
N LEU A 21 -5.45 2.77 -1.45
CA LEU A 21 -6.72 3.17 -0.84
C LEU A 21 -6.63 4.56 -0.19
N PHE A 22 -5.51 4.85 0.47
CA PHE A 22 -5.23 6.15 1.07
C PHE A 22 -5.15 7.24 0.00
N ALA A 23 -4.43 6.99 -1.10
CA ALA A 23 -4.33 7.91 -2.23
C ALA A 23 -5.64 8.07 -3.02
N ARG A 24 -6.57 7.13 -2.88
CA ARG A 24 -7.95 7.27 -3.36
C ARG A 24 -8.85 8.10 -2.45
N GLY A 25 -8.40 8.41 -1.24
CA GLY A 25 -9.23 9.11 -0.25
C GLY A 25 -10.21 8.22 0.51
N LEU A 26 -10.12 6.89 0.33
CA LEU A 26 -10.97 5.92 1.03
C LEU A 26 -10.56 5.76 2.50
N VAL A 27 -9.26 5.91 2.79
CA VAL A 27 -8.76 5.93 4.17
C VAL A 27 -8.87 7.36 4.71
N LYS A 28 -9.76 7.55 5.70
CA LYS A 28 -9.91 8.81 6.44
C LYS A 28 -9.22 8.72 7.79
N VAL A 29 -8.42 9.73 8.11
CA VAL A 29 -7.80 9.87 9.42
C VAL A 29 -8.82 10.47 10.37
N LYS A 30 -9.10 9.80 11.51
CA LYS A 30 -10.09 10.27 12.50
C LYS A 30 -9.61 11.48 13.32
N ASP A 31 -8.30 11.61 13.46
CA ASP A 31 -7.67 12.70 14.21
C ASP A 31 -7.59 13.96 13.32
N PRO A 32 -8.24 15.07 13.71
CA PRO A 32 -8.35 16.27 12.89
C PRO A 32 -7.00 16.94 12.57
N GLU A 33 -6.02 16.91 13.49
CA GLU A 33 -4.69 17.48 13.22
C GLU A 33 -3.92 16.66 12.18
N ARG A 34 -4.06 15.33 12.26
CA ARG A 34 -3.42 14.41 11.32
C ARG A 34 -4.14 14.37 9.98
N ALA A 35 -5.46 14.62 9.96
CA ALA A 35 -6.26 14.67 8.74
C ALA A 35 -5.79 15.81 7.81
N ALA A 36 -5.56 17.02 8.33
CA ALA A 36 -5.11 18.15 7.53
C ALA A 36 -3.74 17.89 6.86
N ARG A 37 -2.79 17.31 7.60
CA ARG A 37 -1.47 16.93 7.05
C ARG A 37 -1.58 15.82 6.02
N ALA A 38 -2.40 14.81 6.30
CA ALA A 38 -2.64 13.71 5.36
C ALA A 38 -3.33 14.19 4.08
N GLU A 39 -4.22 15.17 4.18
CA GLU A 39 -4.92 15.75 3.05
C GLU A 39 -4.00 16.60 2.17
N ALA A 40 -3.19 17.49 2.78
CA ALA A 40 -2.17 18.23 2.06
C ALA A 40 -1.19 17.29 1.31
N PHE A 41 -0.72 16.25 1.98
CA PHE A 41 0.17 15.25 1.36
C PHE A 41 -0.50 14.51 0.20
N ARG A 42 -1.78 14.14 0.33
CA ARG A 42 -2.55 13.51 -0.75
C ARG A 42 -2.74 14.44 -1.93
N THR A 43 -3.04 15.71 -1.73
CA THR A 43 -3.28 16.64 -2.84
C THR A 43 -2.06 16.73 -3.77
N ASP A 44 -0.86 16.81 -3.19
CA ASP A 44 0.36 16.96 -3.97
C ASP A 44 0.87 15.63 -4.55
N ASN A 45 0.58 14.50 -3.89
CA ASN A 45 1.21 13.21 -4.21
C ASN A 45 0.23 12.09 -4.60
N ALA A 46 -1.09 12.33 -4.64
CA ALA A 46 -2.09 11.27 -4.84
C ALA A 46 -1.85 10.45 -6.12
N THR A 47 -1.47 11.09 -7.22
CA THR A 47 -1.20 10.41 -8.49
C THR A 47 -0.03 9.44 -8.35
N TRP A 48 1.09 9.91 -7.78
CA TRP A 48 2.27 9.08 -7.54
C TRP A 48 2.01 7.98 -6.52
N MET A 49 1.31 8.28 -5.42
CA MET A 49 0.95 7.28 -4.41
C MET A 49 0.04 6.19 -4.97
N ARG A 50 -0.90 6.52 -5.87
CA ARG A 50 -1.74 5.52 -6.55
C ARG A 50 -0.88 4.61 -7.41
N LEU A 51 -0.01 5.18 -8.26
CA LEU A 51 0.84 4.40 -9.15
C LEU A 51 1.82 3.52 -8.39
N LEU A 52 2.52 4.08 -7.40
CA LEU A 52 3.48 3.36 -6.57
C LEU A 52 2.81 2.32 -5.67
N GLY A 53 1.66 2.65 -5.08
CA GLY A 53 0.88 1.71 -4.27
C GLY A 53 0.36 0.53 -5.10
N LEU A 54 -0.15 0.80 -6.31
CA LEU A 54 -0.62 -0.23 -7.23
C LEU A 54 0.54 -1.10 -7.75
N ALA A 55 1.69 -0.48 -8.10
CA ALA A 55 2.88 -1.20 -8.54
C ALA A 55 3.44 -2.10 -7.42
N LEU A 56 3.53 -1.59 -6.20
CA LEU A 56 3.95 -2.38 -5.03
C LEU A 56 3.00 -3.55 -4.82
N ALA A 57 1.68 -3.31 -4.81
CA ALA A 57 0.70 -4.37 -4.65
C ALA A 57 0.81 -5.43 -5.77
N ALA A 58 0.98 -5.01 -7.03
CA ALA A 58 1.13 -5.91 -8.17
C ALA A 58 2.39 -6.78 -8.06
N ILE A 59 3.54 -6.17 -7.74
CA ILE A 59 4.82 -6.90 -7.59
C ILE A 59 4.72 -7.90 -6.44
N MET A 60 4.19 -7.49 -5.29
CA MET A 60 4.05 -8.40 -4.14
C MET A 60 3.06 -9.53 -4.41
N LEU A 61 1.98 -9.25 -5.14
CA LEU A 61 1.02 -10.27 -5.56
C LEU A 61 1.65 -11.29 -6.51
N LEU A 62 2.40 -10.83 -7.52
CA LEU A 62 3.15 -11.73 -8.42
C LEU A 62 4.15 -12.58 -7.64
N ASN A 63 4.86 -11.99 -6.67
CA ASN A 63 5.83 -12.69 -5.85
C ASN A 63 5.16 -13.80 -5.01
N LEU A 64 3.98 -13.51 -4.44
CA LEU A 64 3.15 -14.49 -3.72
C LEU A 64 2.66 -15.60 -4.64
N LEU A 65 2.18 -15.28 -5.84
CA LEU A 65 1.71 -16.29 -6.80
C LEU A 65 2.84 -17.22 -7.26
N VAL A 66 4.03 -16.67 -7.54
CA VAL A 66 5.21 -17.46 -7.89
C VAL A 66 5.62 -18.37 -6.73
N ARG A 67 5.59 -17.88 -5.49
CA ARG A 67 5.91 -18.68 -4.31
C ARG A 67 4.89 -19.80 -4.03
N LEU A 68 3.63 -19.60 -4.37
CA LEU A 68 2.56 -20.57 -4.14
C LEU A 68 2.40 -21.59 -5.28
N GLY A 69 2.75 -21.19 -6.51
CA GLY A 69 2.60 -22.02 -7.71
C GLY A 69 3.88 -22.67 -8.24
N GLY A 70 5.05 -22.30 -7.70
CA GLY A 70 6.35 -22.94 -7.97
C GLY A 70 6.84 -23.74 -6.77
#